data_AF-A0A7W3G1M0-F1
#
_entry.id   AF-A0A7W3G1M0-F1
#
_cell.length_a   1.000
_cell.length_b   1.000
_cell.length_c   1.000
_cell.angle_alpha   90.00
_cell.angle_beta   90.00
_cell.angle_gamma   90.00
#
_symmetry.space_group_name_H-M   'P 1'
#
loop_
_entity.id
_entity.type
_entity.pdbx_description
1 polymer ?
#
loop_
_entity_poly.entity_id
_entity_poly.type
_entity_poly.pdbx_seq_one_letter_code
_entity_poly.pdbx_strand_id
1 'polypeptide(L)'
;LFLSQNTEEDMRAELGLKSAAAVDVQRTLYDAGEGCVALPGAFGYGMTNAGSTVLVASNMGTIARTAHNVHPGRYYTFSTQTEETTGVTEIIWLDNNWGDKTSQTATKLVLFFGKDGRILMTVRGDNISAPVTWTN
;
A
#
# COMPACT_ATOMS: atom_id res chain seq x y z
N LEU A 1 -30.14 -30.48 -17.49
CA LEU A 1 -30.79 -30.34 -16.17
C LEU A 1 -29.90 -29.52 -15.24
N PHE A 2 -29.50 -28.30 -15.62
CA PHE A 2 -28.52 -27.51 -14.84
C PHE A 2 -29.01 -26.09 -14.48
N LEU A 3 -30.25 -25.72 -14.84
CA LEU A 3 -30.75 -24.35 -14.69
C LEU A 3 -32.04 -24.24 -13.86
N SER A 4 -32.42 -25.28 -13.10
CA SER A 4 -33.63 -25.26 -12.25
C SER A 4 -33.34 -25.13 -10.76
N GLN A 5 -32.19 -24.58 -10.37
CA GLN A 5 -31.85 -24.43 -8.96
C GLN A 5 -32.40 -23.10 -8.44
N ASN A 6 -33.14 -23.18 -7.34
CA ASN A 6 -33.89 -22.06 -6.78
C ASN A 6 -33.04 -21.17 -5.86
N THR A 7 -31.77 -21.54 -5.62
CA THR A 7 -30.86 -20.81 -4.74
C THR A 7 -29.47 -20.66 -5.36
N GLU A 8 -28.78 -19.58 -5.01
CA GLU A 8 -27.38 -19.39 -5.41
C GLU A 8 -26.43 -20.42 -4.79
N GLU A 9 -26.79 -20.96 -3.62
CA GLU A 9 -25.97 -21.93 -2.90
C GLU A 9 -25.90 -23.26 -3.63
N ASP A 10 -27.04 -23.76 -4.11
CA ASP A 10 -27.11 -24.97 -4.93
C ASP A 10 -26.26 -24.80 -6.21
N MET A 11 -26.35 -23.62 -6.85
CA MET A 11 -25.62 -23.35 -8.10
C MET A 11 -24.11 -23.32 -7.87
N ARG A 12 -23.66 -22.74 -6.75
CA ARG A 12 -22.24 -22.77 -6.37
C ARG A 12 -21.75 -24.20 -6.12
N ALA A 13 -22.58 -25.04 -5.49
CA ALA A 13 -22.23 -26.43 -5.20
C ALA A 13 -22.03 -27.26 -6.48
N GLU A 14 -22.94 -27.16 -7.44
CA GLU A 14 -22.82 -27.86 -8.74
C GLU A 14 -21.59 -27.42 -9.54
N LEU A 15 -21.29 -26.12 -9.52
CA LEU A 15 -20.12 -25.57 -10.20
C LEU A 15 -18.80 -25.86 -9.44
N GLY A 16 -18.86 -26.53 -8.29
CA GLY A 16 -17.70 -26.83 -7.46
C GLY A 16 -17.06 -25.60 -6.82
N LEU A 17 -17.76 -24.46 -6.81
CA LEU A 17 -17.29 -23.20 -6.25
C LEU A 17 -17.20 -23.32 -4.72
N LYS A 18 -16.15 -22.73 -4.13
CA LYS A 18 -15.86 -22.80 -2.69
C LYS A 18 -16.10 -21.45 -2.02
N SER A 19 -15.77 -21.35 -0.74
CA SER A 19 -16.07 -20.20 0.14
C SER A 19 -15.76 -18.83 -0.46
N ALA A 20 -14.65 -18.69 -1.21
CA ALA A 20 -14.27 -17.43 -1.84
C ALA A 20 -15.27 -16.92 -2.90
N ALA A 21 -16.12 -17.79 -3.46
CA ALA A 21 -17.15 -17.42 -4.44
C ALA A 21 -18.49 -17.03 -3.80
N ALA A 22 -18.60 -17.07 -2.47
CA ALA A 22 -19.81 -16.72 -1.73
C ALA A 22 -19.73 -15.33 -1.08
N VAL A 23 -18.63 -14.61 -1.31
CA VAL A 23 -18.37 -13.30 -0.71
C VAL A 23 -17.82 -12.32 -1.75
N ASP A 24 -18.02 -11.03 -1.51
CA ASP A 24 -17.44 -9.98 -2.35
C ASP A 24 -15.91 -10.01 -2.28
N VAL A 25 -15.27 -9.56 -3.35
CA VAL A 25 -13.83 -9.29 -3.37
C VAL A 25 -13.60 -7.85 -2.93
N GLN A 26 -12.53 -7.59 -2.18
CA GLN A 26 -12.08 -6.24 -1.86
C GLN A 26 -12.07 -5.33 -3.09
N ARG A 27 -12.67 -4.15 -2.98
CA ARG A 27 -12.82 -3.22 -4.11
C ARG A 27 -11.58 -2.40 -4.38
N THR A 28 -10.77 -2.16 -3.35
CA THR A 28 -9.53 -1.37 -3.44
C THR A 28 -8.46 -1.97 -2.54
N LEU A 29 -7.21 -1.53 -2.71
CA LEU A 29 -6.06 -1.98 -1.90
C LEU A 29 -6.23 -1.72 -0.39
N TYR A 30 -7.10 -0.77 -0.02
CA TYR A 30 -7.33 -0.31 1.35
C TYR A 30 -8.75 -0.66 1.86
N ASP A 31 -9.50 -1.46 1.11
CA ASP A 31 -10.83 -1.90 1.51
C ASP A 31 -10.71 -2.93 2.66
N ALA A 32 -10.96 -2.48 3.88
CA ALA A 32 -10.95 -3.33 5.08
C ALA A 32 -12.35 -3.88 5.45
N GLY A 33 -13.30 -3.90 4.50
CA GLY A 33 -14.63 -4.44 4.72
C GLY A 33 -14.61 -5.87 5.25
N GLU A 34 -15.27 -6.09 6.38
CA GLU A 34 -15.42 -7.43 6.96
C GLU A 34 -16.20 -8.34 6.00
N GLY A 35 -15.82 -9.61 5.92
CA GLY A 35 -16.51 -10.61 5.11
C GLY A 35 -16.15 -10.61 3.63
N CYS A 36 -15.17 -9.82 3.18
CA CYS A 36 -14.69 -9.83 1.79
C CYS A 36 -13.43 -10.69 1.62
N VAL A 37 -13.26 -11.30 0.43
CA VAL A 37 -11.99 -11.93 0.01
C VAL A 37 -10.95 -10.85 -0.25
N ALA A 38 -9.79 -10.99 0.37
CA ALA A 38 -8.68 -10.07 0.16
C ALA A 38 -8.10 -10.20 -1.25
N LEU A 39 -7.84 -9.06 -1.91
CA LEU A 39 -7.04 -9.05 -3.13
C LEU A 39 -5.60 -9.50 -2.77
N PRO A 40 -4.97 -10.41 -3.54
CA PRO A 40 -3.57 -10.70 -3.36
C PRO A 40 -2.74 -9.41 -3.42
N GLY A 41 -2.03 -9.10 -2.34
CA GLY A 41 -1.27 -7.85 -2.20
C GLY A 41 -2.01 -6.68 -1.55
N ALA A 42 -3.26 -6.85 -1.12
CA ALA A 42 -3.95 -5.89 -0.24
C ALA A 42 -3.10 -5.58 0.99
N PHE A 43 -3.07 -4.30 1.40
CA PHE A 43 -2.15 -3.77 2.42
C PHE A 43 -0.64 -3.80 2.06
N GLY A 44 -0.28 -3.91 0.78
CA GLY A 44 1.10 -3.70 0.34
C GLY A 44 2.05 -4.89 0.55
N TYR A 45 1.55 -6.04 1.00
CA TYR A 45 2.35 -7.28 1.06
C TYR A 45 2.52 -7.89 -0.33
N GLY A 46 3.64 -7.61 -0.99
CA GLY A 46 4.17 -8.49 -2.04
C GLY A 46 4.04 -8.06 -3.50
N MET A 47 3.61 -6.84 -3.82
CA MET A 47 3.73 -6.34 -5.20
C MET A 47 4.27 -4.91 -5.26
N THR A 48 5.53 -4.78 -5.64
CA THR A 48 6.08 -3.53 -6.17
C THR A 48 5.71 -3.48 -7.65
N ASN A 49 4.53 -2.97 -7.97
CA ASN A 49 4.15 -2.82 -9.38
C ASN A 49 4.90 -1.61 -9.96
N ALA A 50 5.97 -1.84 -10.71
CA ALA A 50 6.73 -0.78 -11.37
C ALA A 50 5.90 0.02 -12.41
N GLY A 51 4.73 -0.51 -12.83
CA GLY A 51 3.73 0.19 -13.63
C GLY A 51 2.61 0.86 -12.82
N SER A 52 2.62 0.79 -11.48
CA SER A 52 1.70 1.56 -10.63
C SER A 52 2.39 2.83 -10.10
N THR A 53 1.94 3.38 -8.97
CA THR A 53 2.50 4.57 -8.35
C THR A 53 3.99 4.38 -8.04
N VAL A 54 4.85 5.05 -8.81
CA VAL A 54 6.30 5.15 -8.57
C VAL A 54 6.58 6.45 -7.82
N LEU A 55 7.42 6.39 -6.79
CA LEU A 55 7.95 7.60 -6.15
C LEU A 55 9.14 8.10 -6.97
N VAL A 56 8.93 9.19 -7.70
CA VAL A 56 10.00 9.86 -8.44
C VAL A 56 10.71 10.83 -7.49
N ALA A 57 12.00 10.60 -7.24
CA ALA A 57 12.76 11.38 -6.27
C ALA A 57 14.07 11.91 -6.85
N SER A 58 14.43 13.13 -6.48
CA SER A 58 15.75 13.72 -6.78
C SER A 58 16.74 13.58 -5.64
N ASN A 59 16.24 13.36 -4.42
CA ASN A 59 17.04 13.17 -3.20
C ASN A 59 16.17 12.54 -2.08
N MET A 60 16.80 12.14 -0.98
CA MET A 60 16.12 11.57 0.20
C MET A 60 15.06 12.50 0.82
N GLY A 61 15.24 13.82 0.75
CA GLY A 61 14.24 14.78 1.22
C GLY A 61 12.97 14.75 0.39
N THR A 62 13.09 14.53 -0.92
CA THR A 62 11.95 14.38 -1.82
C THR A 62 11.15 13.11 -1.51
N ILE A 63 11.82 11.98 -1.23
CA ILE A 63 11.15 10.73 -0.78
C ILE A 63 10.27 11.00 0.44
N ALA A 64 10.85 11.63 1.47
CA ALA A 64 10.14 11.93 2.71
C ALA A 64 8.96 12.91 2.52
N ARG A 65 9.09 13.90 1.63
CA ARG A 65 7.99 14.83 1.32
C ARG A 65 6.89 14.16 0.50
N THR A 66 7.22 13.30 -0.45
CA THR A 66 6.21 12.58 -1.24
C THR A 66 5.39 11.63 -0.38
N ALA A 67 5.97 11.08 0.70
CA ALA A 67 5.25 10.27 1.68
C ALA A 67 4.01 10.99 2.29
N HIS A 68 4.01 12.33 2.28
CA HIS A 68 2.87 13.15 2.73
C HIS A 68 1.62 13.02 1.85
N ASN A 69 1.73 12.54 0.61
CA ASN A 69 0.59 12.53 -0.32
C ASN A 69 0.14 11.11 -0.71
N VAL A 70 0.68 10.08 -0.06
CA VAL A 70 0.41 8.69 -0.40
C VAL A 70 -0.12 7.90 0.79
N HIS A 71 -0.84 6.84 0.46
CA HIS A 71 -1.43 5.91 1.40
C HIS A 71 -0.36 4.93 1.93
N PRO A 72 -0.67 4.11 2.94
CA PRO A 72 0.24 3.07 3.40
C PRO A 72 0.57 2.10 2.26
N GLY A 73 1.81 1.59 2.21
CA GLY A 73 2.19 0.58 1.23
C GLY A 73 3.65 0.65 0.83
N ARG A 74 4.02 -0.25 -0.08
CA ARG A 74 5.37 -0.40 -0.60
C ARG A 74 5.45 0.10 -2.04
N TYR A 75 6.33 1.07 -2.28
CA TYR A 75 6.48 1.77 -3.54
C TYR A 75 7.87 1.57 -4.12
N TYR A 76 7.96 1.40 -5.44
CA TYR A 76 9.24 1.56 -6.12
C TYR A 76 9.64 3.03 -6.10
N THR A 77 10.89 3.31 -5.73
CA THR A 77 11.45 4.66 -5.74
C THR A 77 12.46 4.74 -6.86
N PHE A 78 12.20 5.61 -7.83
CA PHE A 78 13.07 5.86 -8.96
C PHE A 78 13.76 7.21 -8.80
N SER A 79 15.09 7.21 -8.85
CA SER A 79 15.83 8.46 -8.84
C SER A 79 15.93 9.09 -10.21
N THR A 80 15.78 10.42 -10.27
CA THR A 80 16.06 11.22 -11.47
C THR A 80 17.47 11.79 -11.52
N GLN A 81 18.26 11.65 -10.45
CA GLN A 81 19.59 12.25 -10.35
C GLN A 81 20.69 11.27 -9.97
N THR A 82 20.46 10.41 -8.98
CA THR A 82 21.49 9.52 -8.44
C THR A 82 20.93 8.13 -8.15
N GLU A 83 21.65 7.10 -8.58
CA GLU A 83 21.30 5.71 -8.34
C GLU A 83 21.11 5.37 -6.85
N GLU A 84 21.76 6.12 -5.95
CA GLU A 84 21.66 6.03 -4.50
C GLU A 84 20.25 6.22 -3.91
N THR A 85 19.39 6.95 -4.62
CA THR A 85 18.00 7.20 -4.17
C THR A 85 16.99 6.29 -4.88
N THR A 86 17.48 5.30 -5.62
CA THR A 86 16.69 4.24 -6.21
C THR A 86 16.59 3.06 -5.24
N GLY A 87 15.39 2.52 -5.08
CA GLY A 87 15.14 1.43 -4.15
C GLY A 87 13.66 1.19 -3.91
N VAL A 88 13.33 0.75 -2.71
CA VAL A 88 11.95 0.52 -2.27
C VAL A 88 11.66 1.43 -1.09
N THR A 89 10.55 2.15 -1.13
CA THR A 89 10.06 2.93 0.00
C THR A 89 8.80 2.28 0.55
N GLU A 90 8.79 1.97 1.85
CA GLU A 90 7.61 1.50 2.57
C GLU A 90 7.08 2.59 3.48
N ILE A 91 5.77 2.79 3.43
CA ILE A 91 5.06 3.83 4.18
C ILE A 91 4.06 3.14 5.07
N ILE A 92 4.21 3.34 6.37
CA ILE A 92 3.34 2.79 7.39
C ILE A 92 2.70 3.98 8.10
N TRP A 93 1.37 4.05 8.12
CA TRP A 93 0.69 5.02 8.96
C TRP A 93 0.72 4.51 10.41
N LEU A 94 1.19 5.35 11.32
CA LEU A 94 1.29 5.04 12.74
C LEU A 94 -0.01 5.34 13.49
N ASP A 95 -0.91 6.12 12.89
CA ASP A 95 -2.23 6.37 13.44
C ASP A 95 -3.15 5.18 13.19
N ASN A 96 -3.73 4.65 14.26
CA ASN A 96 -4.62 3.48 14.23
C ASN A 96 -6.09 3.83 14.00
N ASN A 97 -6.41 5.12 13.83
CA ASN A 97 -7.77 5.61 13.63
C ASN A 97 -7.94 6.07 12.18
N TRP A 98 -8.24 5.14 11.27
CA TRP A 98 -8.32 5.42 9.83
C TRP A 98 -9.41 6.44 9.44
N GLY A 99 -10.42 6.65 10.29
CA GLY A 99 -11.61 7.45 9.97
C GLY A 99 -11.42 8.96 9.94
N ASP A 100 -10.40 9.50 10.64
CA ASP A 100 -10.16 10.95 10.72
C ASP A 100 -8.89 11.42 9.99
N LYS A 101 -8.13 10.49 9.41
CA LYS A 101 -6.83 10.78 8.78
C LYS A 101 -6.87 10.68 7.27
N THR A 102 -6.24 11.65 6.62
CA THR A 102 -5.95 11.61 5.18
C THR A 102 -4.48 11.28 4.97
N SER A 103 -4.07 11.03 3.72
CA SER A 103 -2.65 10.91 3.40
C SER A 103 -1.83 12.09 3.86
N GLN A 104 -2.41 13.29 3.96
CA GLN A 104 -1.69 14.49 4.38
C GLN A 104 -1.60 14.63 5.90
N THR A 105 -2.59 14.15 6.64
CA THR A 105 -2.66 14.40 8.10
C THR A 105 -2.15 13.25 8.96
N ALA A 106 -1.95 12.06 8.40
CA ALA A 106 -1.46 10.91 9.16
C ALA A 106 0.02 11.07 9.59
N THR A 107 0.36 10.61 10.78
CA THR A 107 1.74 10.33 11.19
C THR A 107 2.21 9.06 10.50
N LYS A 108 3.39 9.11 9.88
CA LYS A 108 3.93 8.04 9.03
C LYS A 108 5.34 7.68 9.44
N LEU A 109 5.60 6.38 9.53
CA LEU A 109 6.95 5.84 9.41
C LEU A 109 7.24 5.63 7.93
N VAL A 110 8.34 6.21 7.46
CA VAL A 110 8.84 6.06 6.10
C VAL A 110 10.14 5.29 6.18
N LEU A 111 10.16 4.12 5.55
CA LEU A 111 11.32 3.23 5.44
C LEU A 111 11.81 3.26 4.01
N PHE A 112 13.10 3.46 3.80
CA PHE A 112 13.75 3.39 2.50
C PHE A 112 14.78 2.27 2.50
N PHE A 113 14.61 1.33 1.59
CA PHE A 113 15.54 0.24 1.30
C PHE A 113 16.24 0.57 -0.02
N GLY A 114 17.44 1.14 0.09
CA GLY A 114 18.27 1.50 -1.06
C GLY A 114 18.79 0.26 -1.77
N LYS A 115 18.93 0.34 -3.10
CA LYS A 115 19.54 -0.74 -3.89
C LYS A 115 21.01 -1.01 -3.53
N ASP A 116 21.64 -0.05 -2.86
CA ASP A 116 22.99 -0.13 -2.30
C ASP A 116 23.03 -0.82 -0.92
N GLY A 117 21.89 -1.33 -0.44
CA GLY A 117 21.77 -2.03 0.84
C GLY A 117 21.55 -1.14 2.04
N ARG A 118 21.49 0.20 1.88
CA ARG A 118 21.16 1.10 2.99
C ARG A 118 19.70 0.95 3.39
N ILE A 119 19.44 1.02 4.69
CA ILE A 119 18.10 1.06 5.25
C ILE A 119 18.00 2.33 6.07
N LEU A 120 17.19 3.27 5.59
CA LEU A 120 16.98 4.56 6.22
C LEU A 120 15.54 4.66 6.70
N MET A 121 15.31 5.31 7.83
CA MET A 121 13.98 5.61 8.34
C MET A 121 13.82 7.07 8.71
N THR A 122 12.59 7.57 8.61
CA THR A 122 12.17 8.87 9.16
C THR A 122 10.71 8.78 9.58
N VAL A 123 10.32 9.57 10.59
CA VAL A 123 8.92 9.80 10.92
C VAL A 123 8.47 11.13 10.31
N ARG A 124 7.27 11.17 9.74
CA ARG A 124 6.67 12.36 9.11
C ARG A 124 5.26 12.56 9.65
N GLY A 125 5.00 13.75 10.19
CA GLY A 125 3.65 14.22 10.52
C GLY A 125 3.01 15.00 9.37
N ASP A 126 2.01 15.80 9.72
CA ASP A 126 1.22 16.67 8.85
C ASP A 126 1.95 17.94 8.39
N ASN A 127 2.99 18.37 9.12
CA ASN A 127 3.80 19.52 8.70
C ASN A 127 4.78 19.12 7.58
N ILE A 128 4.40 19.37 6.33
CA ILE A 128 5.26 19.10 5.17
C ILE A 128 6.58 19.89 5.19
N SER A 129 6.59 21.07 5.80
CA SER A 129 7.74 21.97 5.90
C SER A 129 8.71 21.60 7.02
N ALA A 130 8.34 20.64 7.88
CA ALA A 130 9.24 20.16 8.93
C ALA A 130 10.55 19.62 8.32
N PRO A 131 11.72 19.91 8.94
CA PRO A 131 12.99 19.35 8.52
C PRO A 131 12.94 17.83 8.45
N VAL A 132 13.67 17.26 7.49
CA VAL A 132 13.76 15.81 7.32
C VAL A 132 15.05 15.30 7.95
N THR A 133 14.93 14.34 8.86
CA THR A 133 16.08 13.66 9.44
C THR A 133 15.94 12.17 9.20
N TRP A 134 16.90 11.61 8.46
CA TRP A 134 16.98 10.17 8.20
C TRP A 134 17.95 9.52 9.18
N THR A 135 17.58 8.36 9.69
CA THR A 135 18.41 7.53 10.59
C THR A 135 18.54 6.13 10.02
N ASN A 136 19.72 5.51 10.19
CA ASN A 136 19.94 4.08 9.95
C ASN A 136 19.58 3.27 11.20
#